data_AF-A0A969LTM5-F1
#
_entry.id   AF-A0A969LTM5-F1
#
_cell.length_a   1.000
_cell.length_b   1.000
_cell.length_c   1.000
_cell.angle_alpha   90.00
_cell.angle_beta   90.00
_cell.angle_gamma   90.00
#
_symmetry.space_group_name_H-M   'P 1'
#
loop_
_entity.id
_entity.type
_entity.pdbx_description
1 polymer ?
#
loop_
_entity_poly.entity_id
_entity_poly.type
_entity_poly.pdbx_seq_one_letter_code
_entity_poly.pdbx_strand_id
1 'polypeptide(L)'
;MSLAVPSARADNIILNPARYEILAGRYSPFAAFQTSLQRFLDGCGKGAPPIVPAGEDSTGRLGAATRYGIQRALDCPALRDVPADSAARSGMLTEAVWHALMGEAPVPTAQDRAHAMVLSFEATDFGDPPEWNLCQDGERSRQGTGKATGNDLVCYNESDPCSFVTWGPRGATAGAGQEIQLILWMVSKRDPALLQKAFGAEYPNLRRFFQLKGGGKSKCDGDIPLKRFVCAVWMDQTRRKVWEQALTGLGHSALVRKAYEELYALSDFDGMKLHDYYAVWRELGLKPSEIDYAFFLDRVTHLGGPPEEDSAVTRLGECLREERTKALTPNAAARRCLAQQQPHETQPEFRLARDVAYYLDSYPEGALSEREIRTWAGYVPISAIYNFGLSDTETVPIHEAPVLASLGIDLPQAQSGELTSAELKACPASVLSPIRRKPPR
;
A
#
# COMPACT_ATOMS: atom_id res chain seq x y z
N MET A 1 13.32 -44.85 26.43
CA MET A 1 13.14 -44.19 25.12
C MET A 1 11.75 -43.58 25.13
N SER A 2 11.64 -42.29 25.41
CA SER A 2 10.37 -41.56 25.36
C SER A 2 10.16 -41.12 23.92
N LEU A 3 9.16 -41.68 23.25
CA LEU A 3 8.74 -41.22 21.93
C LEU A 3 8.05 -39.87 22.14
N ALA A 4 8.74 -38.79 21.76
CA ALA A 4 8.12 -37.50 21.63
C ALA A 4 7.00 -37.61 20.59
N VAL A 5 5.76 -37.49 21.04
CA VAL A 5 4.61 -37.23 20.17
C VAL A 5 4.94 -35.91 19.45
N PRO A 6 4.84 -35.84 18.11
CA PRO A 6 4.96 -34.56 17.43
C PRO A 6 3.84 -33.68 18.00
N SER A 7 4.19 -32.58 18.66
CA SER A 7 3.23 -31.52 18.93
C SER A 7 2.58 -31.20 17.59
N ALA A 8 1.25 -31.36 17.50
CA ALA A 8 0.49 -30.84 16.38
C ALA A 8 0.96 -29.39 16.18
N ARG A 9 1.49 -29.07 14.99
CA ARG A 9 1.79 -27.68 14.63
C ARG A 9 0.47 -26.94 14.82
N ALA A 10 0.48 -25.88 15.63
CA ALA A 10 -0.65 -24.97 15.68
C ALA A 10 -0.97 -24.54 14.24
N ASP A 11 -2.24 -24.61 13.84
CA ASP A 11 -2.65 -24.22 12.49
C ASP A 11 -2.60 -22.68 12.40
N ASN A 12 -1.43 -22.17 12.02
CA ASN A 12 -1.13 -20.75 12.06
C ASN A 12 -2.05 -19.98 11.11
N ILE A 13 -2.52 -18.83 11.58
CA ILE A 13 -3.30 -17.90 10.77
C ILE A 13 -2.35 -17.17 9.81
N ILE A 14 -2.67 -17.23 8.52
CA ILE A 14 -2.00 -16.44 7.49
C ILE A 14 -2.73 -15.11 7.31
N LEU A 15 -4.04 -15.14 7.09
CA LEU A 15 -4.90 -13.96 6.99
C LEU A 15 -6.27 -14.22 7.62
N ASN A 16 -6.85 -13.18 8.21
CA ASN A 16 -8.20 -13.22 8.78
C ASN A 16 -9.11 -12.16 8.14
N PRO A 17 -9.88 -12.54 7.11
CA PRO A 17 -10.83 -11.66 6.44
C PRO A 17 -12.22 -11.66 7.11
N ALA A 18 -12.35 -12.16 8.34
CA ALA A 18 -13.68 -12.46 8.92
C ALA A 18 -14.53 -11.21 9.16
N ARG A 19 -13.89 -10.09 9.51
CA ARG A 19 -14.56 -8.84 9.89
C ARG A 19 -14.38 -7.71 8.89
N TYR A 20 -13.24 -7.66 8.20
CA TYR A 20 -12.89 -6.60 7.26
C TYR A 20 -12.31 -7.20 5.99
N GLU A 21 -12.57 -6.55 4.86
CA GLU A 21 -11.92 -6.90 3.61
C GLU A 21 -10.44 -6.59 3.69
N ILE A 22 -9.61 -7.57 3.33
CA ILE A 22 -8.16 -7.42 3.21
C ILE A 22 -7.83 -7.23 1.73
N LEU A 23 -7.10 -6.16 1.41
CA LEU A 23 -6.61 -5.88 0.07
C LEU A 23 -5.18 -6.39 -0.04
N ALA A 24 -5.02 -7.55 -0.65
CA ALA A 24 -3.71 -8.18 -0.84
C ALA A 24 -3.15 -7.99 -2.26
N GLY A 25 -3.97 -7.54 -3.19
CA GLY A 25 -3.58 -7.16 -4.56
C GLY A 25 -3.61 -8.34 -5.53
N ARG A 26 -3.99 -8.06 -6.78
CA ARG A 26 -4.30 -9.07 -7.80
C ARG A 26 -3.13 -9.93 -8.26
N TYR A 27 -1.92 -9.50 -7.94
CA TYR A 27 -0.68 -10.20 -8.29
C TYR A 27 0.02 -10.86 -7.11
N SER A 28 -0.64 -10.89 -5.96
CA SER A 28 -0.12 -11.53 -4.76
C SER A 28 -0.39 -13.04 -4.74
N PRO A 29 0.30 -13.80 -3.84
CA PRO A 29 -0.04 -15.19 -3.57
C PRO A 29 -1.50 -15.37 -3.14
N PHE A 30 -2.13 -14.34 -2.56
CA PHE A 30 -3.51 -14.40 -2.08
C PHE A 30 -4.55 -14.32 -3.20
N ALA A 31 -4.24 -13.62 -4.30
CA ALA A 31 -5.06 -13.67 -5.51
C ALA A 31 -5.03 -15.07 -6.13
N ALA A 32 -3.84 -15.68 -6.23
CA ALA A 32 -3.70 -17.06 -6.69
C ALA A 32 -4.46 -18.05 -5.80
N PHE A 33 -4.44 -17.85 -4.47
CA PHE A 33 -5.25 -18.60 -3.53
C PHE A 33 -6.75 -18.50 -3.82
N GLN A 34 -7.29 -17.31 -4.10
CA GLN A 34 -8.72 -17.17 -4.46
C GLN A 34 -9.08 -17.99 -5.69
N THR A 35 -8.22 -17.99 -6.71
CA THR A 35 -8.44 -18.81 -7.90
C THR A 35 -8.39 -20.31 -7.57
N SER A 36 -7.41 -20.76 -6.80
CA SER A 36 -7.30 -22.17 -6.38
C SER A 36 -8.48 -22.62 -5.53
N LEU A 37 -8.93 -21.77 -4.59
CA LEU A 37 -10.09 -22.04 -3.76
C LEU A 37 -11.37 -22.15 -4.58
N GLN A 38 -11.58 -21.28 -5.58
CA GLN A 38 -12.72 -21.41 -6.50
C GLN A 38 -12.68 -22.75 -7.26
N ARG A 39 -11.54 -23.07 -7.90
CA ARG A 39 -11.39 -24.33 -8.64
C ARG A 39 -11.62 -25.56 -7.75
N PHE A 40 -11.15 -25.50 -6.51
CA PHE A 40 -11.34 -26.57 -5.54
C PHE A 40 -12.82 -26.77 -5.19
N LEU A 41 -13.54 -25.66 -4.93
CA LEU A 41 -14.98 -25.70 -4.68
C LEU A 41 -15.76 -26.23 -5.88
N ASP A 42 -15.39 -25.83 -7.10
CA ASP A 42 -15.99 -26.35 -8.33
C ASP A 42 -15.78 -27.88 -8.43
N GLY A 43 -14.57 -28.34 -8.13
CA GLY A 43 -14.20 -29.77 -8.16
C GLY A 43 -14.96 -30.65 -7.16
N CYS A 44 -15.41 -30.09 -6.03
CA CYS A 44 -16.24 -30.82 -5.05
C CYS A 44 -17.74 -30.46 -5.11
N GLY A 45 -18.22 -29.82 -6.19
CA GLY A 45 -19.63 -29.51 -6.39
C GLY A 45 -20.18 -28.41 -5.48
N LYS A 46 -19.31 -27.59 -4.89
CA LYS A 46 -19.64 -26.47 -3.98
C LYS A 46 -19.28 -25.11 -4.58
N GLY A 47 -19.12 -25.00 -5.90
CA GLY A 47 -18.68 -23.77 -6.59
C GLY A 47 -19.58 -22.54 -6.39
N ALA A 48 -20.87 -22.73 -6.10
CA ALA A 48 -21.83 -21.64 -5.90
C ALA A 48 -22.05 -21.30 -4.42
N PRO A 49 -22.11 -20.00 -4.04
CA PRO A 49 -21.82 -18.84 -4.88
C PRO A 49 -20.33 -18.73 -5.21
N PRO A 50 -19.97 -18.13 -6.37
CA PRO A 50 -18.57 -17.96 -6.75
C PRO A 50 -17.87 -16.96 -5.83
N ILE A 51 -16.59 -17.21 -5.57
CA ILE A 51 -15.68 -16.32 -4.85
C ILE A 51 -15.12 -15.26 -5.80
N VAL A 52 -14.78 -15.70 -7.01
CA VAL A 52 -14.34 -14.84 -8.12
C VAL A 52 -15.47 -14.83 -9.15
N PRO A 53 -16.04 -13.67 -9.52
CA PRO A 53 -17.10 -13.60 -10.50
C PRO A 53 -16.73 -14.29 -11.83
N ALA A 54 -17.72 -14.87 -12.50
CA ALA A 54 -17.48 -15.60 -13.74
C ALA A 54 -16.91 -14.66 -14.83
N GLY A 55 -15.74 -15.00 -15.36
CA GLY A 55 -15.05 -14.22 -16.38
C GLY A 55 -14.19 -13.06 -15.84
N GLU A 56 -14.05 -12.93 -14.53
CA GLU A 56 -13.17 -11.94 -13.89
C GLU A 56 -11.90 -12.60 -13.33
N ASP A 57 -10.82 -11.81 -13.24
CA ASP A 57 -9.59 -12.22 -12.58
C ASP A 57 -9.71 -12.07 -11.06
N SER A 58 -9.00 -12.91 -10.31
CA SER A 58 -8.87 -12.75 -8.85
C SER A 58 -8.21 -11.42 -8.52
N THR A 59 -8.87 -10.61 -7.70
CA THR A 59 -8.40 -9.26 -7.34
C THR A 59 -7.47 -9.25 -6.12
N GLY A 60 -7.34 -10.38 -5.41
CA GLY A 60 -6.64 -10.41 -4.12
C GLY A 60 -7.40 -9.66 -3.02
N ARG A 61 -8.71 -9.44 -3.20
CA ARG A 61 -9.60 -8.85 -2.18
C ARG A 61 -10.24 -9.97 -1.37
N LEU A 62 -9.76 -10.19 -0.15
CA LEU A 62 -10.23 -11.26 0.72
C LEU A 62 -11.26 -10.68 1.69
N GLY A 63 -12.53 -11.01 1.46
CA GLY A 63 -13.64 -10.59 2.31
C GLY A 63 -14.62 -11.72 2.57
N ALA A 64 -15.91 -11.37 2.71
CA ALA A 64 -16.97 -12.32 3.04
C ALA A 64 -17.03 -13.51 2.06
N ALA A 65 -16.88 -13.28 0.75
CA ALA A 65 -16.91 -14.34 -0.25
C ALA A 65 -15.80 -15.37 -0.05
N THR A 66 -14.55 -14.92 0.19
CA THR A 66 -13.42 -15.80 0.49
C THR A 66 -13.62 -16.55 1.80
N ARG A 67 -14.09 -15.85 2.86
CA ARG A 67 -14.40 -16.46 4.16
C ARG A 67 -15.40 -17.61 4.03
N TYR A 68 -16.55 -17.36 3.39
CA TYR A 68 -17.56 -18.40 3.15
C TYR A 68 -17.06 -19.48 2.19
N GLY A 69 -16.17 -19.13 1.26
CA GLY A 69 -15.46 -20.07 0.41
C GLY A 69 -14.63 -21.08 1.20
N ILE A 70 -13.79 -20.61 2.12
CA ILE A 70 -12.97 -21.45 2.98
C ILE A 70 -13.86 -22.38 3.82
N GLN A 71 -14.91 -21.85 4.44
CA GLN A 71 -15.83 -22.65 5.25
C GLN A 71 -16.49 -23.77 4.45
N ARG A 72 -16.93 -23.49 3.21
CA ARG A 72 -17.48 -24.53 2.32
C ARG A 72 -16.44 -25.55 1.90
N ALA A 73 -15.20 -25.12 1.66
CA ALA A 73 -14.13 -26.00 1.23
C ALA A 73 -13.79 -27.05 2.30
N LEU A 74 -13.96 -26.72 3.58
CA LEU A 74 -13.75 -27.64 4.70
C LEU A 74 -14.72 -28.84 4.74
N ASP A 75 -15.82 -28.79 4.02
CA ASP A 75 -16.72 -29.95 3.84
C ASP A 75 -16.24 -30.92 2.76
N CYS A 76 -15.29 -30.49 1.91
CA CYS A 76 -14.78 -31.28 0.80
C CYS A 76 -13.74 -32.31 1.29
N PRO A 77 -13.68 -33.51 0.69
CA PRO A 77 -12.89 -34.62 1.21
C PRO A 77 -11.42 -34.30 1.55
N ALA A 78 -10.75 -33.51 0.71
CA ALA A 78 -9.31 -33.19 0.88
C ALA A 78 -9.01 -32.20 2.03
N LEU A 79 -10.02 -31.55 2.60
CA LEU A 79 -9.87 -30.62 3.73
C LEU A 79 -10.51 -31.13 5.02
N ARG A 80 -10.95 -32.40 5.05
CA ARG A 80 -11.55 -33.01 6.25
C ARG A 80 -10.57 -33.14 7.41
N ASP A 81 -9.28 -33.26 7.10
CA ASP A 81 -8.21 -33.44 8.09
C ASP A 81 -7.78 -32.14 8.76
N VAL A 82 -8.32 -30.98 8.35
CA VAL A 82 -8.11 -29.72 9.08
C VAL A 82 -8.67 -29.86 10.50
N PRO A 83 -7.90 -29.54 11.56
CA PRO A 83 -8.34 -29.72 12.93
C PRO A 83 -9.69 -29.06 13.25
N ALA A 84 -10.43 -29.64 14.20
CA ALA A 84 -11.76 -29.14 14.60
C ALA A 84 -11.68 -27.77 15.29
N ASP A 85 -10.56 -27.49 15.96
CA ASP A 85 -10.23 -26.23 16.64
C ASP A 85 -9.49 -25.22 15.74
N SER A 86 -9.25 -25.56 14.47
CA SER A 86 -8.61 -24.65 13.51
C SER A 86 -9.42 -23.37 13.30
N ALA A 87 -8.72 -22.23 13.26
CA ALA A 87 -9.28 -20.93 12.89
C ALA A 87 -9.93 -20.92 11.49
N ALA A 88 -9.55 -21.86 10.61
CA ALA A 88 -10.15 -22.04 9.30
C ALA A 88 -11.67 -22.30 9.37
N ARG A 89 -12.15 -22.92 10.45
CA ARG A 89 -13.58 -23.18 10.68
C ARG A 89 -14.41 -21.89 10.74
N SER A 90 -13.79 -20.78 11.12
CA SER A 90 -14.38 -19.43 11.08
C SER A 90 -14.21 -18.70 9.74
N GLY A 91 -13.59 -19.36 8.76
CA GLY A 91 -13.27 -18.84 7.43
C GLY A 91 -11.97 -18.02 7.36
N MET A 92 -11.06 -18.23 8.30
CA MET A 92 -9.71 -17.65 8.24
C MET A 92 -8.83 -18.47 7.30
N LEU A 93 -7.88 -17.82 6.63
CA LEU A 93 -6.86 -18.51 5.85
C LEU A 93 -5.75 -18.97 6.79
N THR A 94 -5.56 -20.28 6.91
CA THR A 94 -4.53 -20.90 7.75
C THR A 94 -3.53 -21.70 6.91
N GLU A 95 -2.39 -22.07 7.50
CA GLU A 95 -1.38 -22.92 6.85
C GLU A 95 -1.96 -24.26 6.37
N ALA A 96 -2.83 -24.91 7.16
CA ALA A 96 -3.45 -26.17 6.76
C ALA A 96 -4.34 -26.02 5.51
N VAL A 97 -5.14 -24.94 5.46
CA VAL A 97 -5.97 -24.64 4.29
C VAL A 97 -5.09 -24.28 3.09
N TRP A 98 -4.02 -23.53 3.30
CA TRP A 98 -3.07 -23.17 2.26
C TRP A 98 -2.45 -24.42 1.61
N HIS A 99 -1.84 -25.29 2.42
CA HIS A 99 -1.19 -26.49 1.91
C HIS A 99 -2.15 -27.42 1.16
N ALA A 100 -3.38 -27.59 1.68
CA ALA A 100 -4.38 -28.42 1.03
C ALA A 100 -4.83 -27.88 -0.35
N LEU A 101 -4.87 -26.56 -0.53
CA LEU A 101 -5.37 -25.92 -1.76
C LEU A 101 -4.27 -25.54 -2.74
N MET A 102 -3.07 -25.27 -2.23
CA MET A 102 -1.93 -24.74 -2.99
C MET A 102 -0.81 -25.78 -3.17
N GLY A 103 -0.90 -26.93 -2.50
CA GLY A 103 0.07 -28.03 -2.59
C GLY A 103 1.47 -27.59 -2.13
N GLU A 104 2.46 -27.81 -3.00
CA GLU A 104 3.87 -27.48 -2.77
C GLU A 104 4.18 -25.97 -2.88
N ALA A 105 3.20 -25.13 -3.21
CA ALA A 105 3.43 -23.69 -3.24
C ALA A 105 3.80 -23.18 -1.85
N PRO A 106 4.82 -22.32 -1.72
CA PRO A 106 5.26 -21.81 -0.44
C PRO A 106 4.14 -21.05 0.26
N VAL A 107 4.06 -21.18 1.59
CA VAL A 107 3.19 -20.35 2.43
C VAL A 107 3.59 -18.88 2.28
N PRO A 108 2.64 -17.93 2.24
CA PRO A 108 2.96 -16.51 2.15
C PRO A 108 3.89 -16.06 3.27
N THR A 109 4.91 -15.33 2.90
CA THR A 109 5.95 -14.85 3.82
C THR A 109 5.42 -13.71 4.71
N ALA A 110 6.20 -13.32 5.73
CA ALA A 110 5.96 -12.07 6.45
C ALA A 110 5.90 -10.86 5.50
N GLN A 111 6.70 -10.89 4.43
CA GLN A 111 6.72 -9.83 3.44
C GLN A 111 5.41 -9.75 2.66
N ASP A 112 4.89 -10.88 2.17
CA ASP A 112 3.61 -10.92 1.46
C ASP A 112 2.47 -10.36 2.33
N ARG A 113 2.45 -10.75 3.61
CA ARG A 113 1.44 -10.32 4.59
C ARG A 113 1.57 -8.83 4.95
N ALA A 114 2.79 -8.32 5.08
CA ALA A 114 3.06 -6.90 5.30
C ALA A 114 2.64 -6.04 4.10
N HIS A 115 2.93 -6.49 2.88
CA HIS A 115 2.46 -5.80 1.67
C HIS A 115 0.93 -5.78 1.58
N ALA A 116 0.25 -6.88 1.93
CA ALA A 116 -1.21 -6.90 2.01
C ALA A 116 -1.75 -5.94 3.08
N MET A 117 -1.03 -5.77 4.20
CA MET A 117 -1.41 -4.80 5.23
C MET A 117 -1.27 -3.37 4.73
N VAL A 118 -0.14 -3.01 4.13
CA VAL A 118 0.08 -1.68 3.53
C VAL A 118 -0.97 -1.38 2.47
N LEU A 119 -1.22 -2.32 1.57
CA LEU A 119 -2.21 -2.18 0.51
C LEU A 119 -3.64 -2.03 1.05
N SER A 120 -3.97 -2.65 2.19
CA SER A 120 -5.26 -2.46 2.85
C SER A 120 -5.46 -1.04 3.39
N PHE A 121 -4.36 -0.29 3.62
CA PHE A 121 -4.41 1.13 3.94
C PHE A 121 -4.44 2.02 2.69
N GLU A 122 -3.63 1.71 1.67
CA GLU A 122 -3.52 2.53 0.45
C GLU A 122 -4.72 2.36 -0.49
N ALA A 123 -5.38 1.20 -0.46
CA ALA A 123 -6.59 0.86 -1.21
C ALA A 123 -6.53 1.04 -2.74
N THR A 124 -5.33 1.02 -3.33
CA THR A 124 -5.07 1.19 -4.78
C THR A 124 -4.27 0.00 -5.32
N ASP A 125 -4.65 -0.62 -6.45
CA ASP A 125 -3.91 -1.77 -7.02
C ASP A 125 -3.50 -1.54 -8.49
N PHE A 126 -2.63 -2.39 -9.04
CA PHE A 126 -2.04 -2.22 -10.37
C PHE A 126 -3.05 -2.07 -11.52
N GLY A 127 -4.15 -2.81 -11.47
CA GLY A 127 -5.19 -2.71 -12.51
C GLY A 127 -6.40 -1.90 -12.06
N ASP A 128 -6.20 -0.98 -11.12
CA ASP A 128 -7.14 0.11 -10.88
C ASP A 128 -6.69 1.34 -11.70
N PRO A 129 -7.63 2.19 -12.14
CA PRO A 129 -7.29 3.46 -12.77
C PRO A 129 -6.47 4.35 -11.82
N PRO A 130 -5.59 5.21 -12.35
CA PRO A 130 -4.89 6.20 -11.55
C PRO A 130 -5.88 7.18 -10.90
N GLU A 131 -5.54 7.62 -9.70
CA GLU A 131 -6.30 8.65 -9.00
C GLU A 131 -5.76 10.05 -9.36
N TRP A 132 -6.65 10.95 -9.76
CA TRP A 132 -6.30 12.33 -10.12
C TRP A 132 -6.43 13.23 -8.90
N ASN A 133 -5.30 13.55 -8.30
CA ASN A 133 -5.24 14.16 -6.97
C ASN A 133 -5.35 15.70 -6.98
N LEU A 134 -5.77 16.28 -8.11
CA LEU A 134 -5.82 17.72 -8.28
C LEU A 134 -6.93 18.39 -7.46
N CYS A 135 -7.99 17.65 -7.10
CA CYS A 135 -9.15 18.14 -6.33
C CYS A 135 -9.76 17.04 -5.42
N GLN A 136 -8.95 16.37 -4.59
CA GLN A 136 -9.32 15.15 -3.86
C GLN A 136 -10.49 15.29 -2.86
N ASP A 137 -10.68 16.45 -2.20
CA ASP A 137 -11.59 16.54 -1.02
C ASP A 137 -12.93 17.24 -1.28
N GLY A 138 -13.20 17.56 -2.55
CA GLY A 138 -14.47 18.13 -2.99
C GLY A 138 -15.58 17.07 -3.14
N GLU A 139 -16.85 17.44 -2.91
CA GLU A 139 -18.01 16.54 -3.11
C GLU A 139 -18.08 15.93 -4.52
N ARG A 140 -17.43 16.56 -5.50
CA ARG A 140 -17.38 16.10 -6.90
C ARG A 140 -16.23 15.14 -7.22
N SER A 141 -15.18 15.02 -6.38
CA SER A 141 -14.18 13.96 -6.56
C SER A 141 -14.82 12.58 -6.34
N ARG A 142 -15.76 12.51 -5.39
CA ARG A 142 -16.52 11.30 -5.03
C ARG A 142 -17.51 10.81 -6.07
N GLN A 143 -17.88 11.63 -7.06
CA GLN A 143 -18.95 11.25 -7.98
C GLN A 143 -18.50 10.92 -9.39
N GLY A 144 -17.29 11.28 -9.85
CA GLY A 144 -16.86 11.01 -11.24
C GLY A 144 -17.77 11.60 -12.34
N THR A 145 -18.87 12.25 -11.96
CA THR A 145 -19.98 12.68 -12.80
C THR A 145 -20.30 14.12 -12.43
N GLY A 146 -19.67 15.10 -13.07
CA GLY A 146 -19.97 16.49 -12.73
C GLY A 146 -19.43 17.50 -13.74
N LYS A 147 -20.30 17.90 -14.67
CA LYS A 147 -20.20 18.97 -15.67
C LYS A 147 -19.91 20.38 -15.10
N ALA A 148 -18.85 20.57 -14.34
CA ALA A 148 -18.34 21.92 -14.06
C ALA A 148 -17.08 22.17 -14.89
N THR A 149 -17.31 22.62 -16.11
CA THR A 149 -16.29 23.26 -16.94
C THR A 149 -16.19 24.73 -16.53
N GLY A 150 -15.01 25.20 -16.08
CA GLY A 150 -14.74 26.63 -15.92
C GLY A 150 -14.40 27.10 -14.50
N ASN A 151 -14.47 28.43 -14.32
CA ASN A 151 -14.00 29.17 -13.15
C ASN A 151 -14.79 28.92 -11.84
N ASP A 152 -15.92 28.20 -11.90
CA ASP A 152 -16.79 27.94 -10.74
C ASP A 152 -16.46 26.62 -10.01
N LEU A 153 -15.38 25.95 -10.41
CA LEU A 153 -14.92 24.74 -9.74
C LEU A 153 -14.27 25.10 -8.39
N VAL A 154 -14.89 24.72 -7.28
CA VAL A 154 -14.25 24.80 -5.95
C VAL A 154 -13.52 23.48 -5.67
N CYS A 155 -12.19 23.54 -5.60
CA CYS A 155 -11.35 22.38 -5.31
C CYS A 155 -10.78 22.44 -3.90
N TYR A 156 -10.75 21.27 -3.27
CA TYR A 156 -10.09 21.05 -1.99
C TYR A 156 -9.01 19.99 -2.18
N ASN A 157 -7.87 20.19 -1.54
CA ASN A 157 -6.77 19.22 -1.48
C ASN A 157 -6.03 19.44 -0.14
N GLU A 158 -6.46 18.71 0.87
CA GLU A 158 -5.96 18.71 2.25
C GLU A 158 -4.87 17.65 2.46
N SER A 159 -4.96 16.53 1.74
CA SER A 159 -4.21 15.32 2.01
C SER A 159 -2.78 15.38 1.52
N ASP A 160 -2.56 15.74 0.24
CA ASP A 160 -1.23 15.88 -0.36
C ASP A 160 -1.27 16.75 -1.65
N PRO A 161 -0.96 18.06 -1.57
CA PRO A 161 -0.98 18.94 -2.73
C PRO A 161 0.16 18.70 -3.73
N CYS A 162 1.15 17.87 -3.36
CA CYS A 162 2.32 17.56 -4.17
C CYS A 162 2.12 16.34 -5.06
N SER A 163 1.18 15.47 -4.70
CA SER A 163 0.79 14.31 -5.50
C SER A 163 -0.27 14.76 -6.49
N PHE A 164 0.06 14.85 -7.78
CA PHE A 164 -0.91 15.28 -8.80
C PHE A 164 -1.71 14.12 -9.37
N VAL A 165 -1.07 12.94 -9.47
CA VAL A 165 -1.68 11.66 -9.81
C VAL A 165 -1.05 10.56 -8.97
N THR A 166 -1.85 9.60 -8.53
CA THR A 166 -1.40 8.41 -7.79
C THR A 166 -1.77 7.13 -8.54
N TRP A 167 -0.91 6.12 -8.53
CA TRP A 167 -1.16 4.84 -9.20
C TRP A 167 -0.39 3.66 -8.60
N GLY A 168 -1.00 2.47 -8.62
CA GLY A 168 -0.39 1.22 -8.22
C GLY A 168 -0.37 0.98 -6.70
N PRO A 169 0.14 -0.18 -6.25
CA PRO A 169 -0.07 -0.72 -4.90
C PRO A 169 0.64 0.00 -3.75
N ARG A 170 1.52 0.96 -4.06
CA ARG A 170 2.18 1.84 -3.07
C ARG A 170 1.76 3.29 -3.22
N GLY A 171 0.76 3.56 -4.05
CA GLY A 171 0.34 4.91 -4.35
C GLY A 171 1.43 5.74 -5.03
N ALA A 172 2.18 5.18 -6.00
CA ALA A 172 3.23 5.91 -6.70
C ALA A 172 2.70 7.21 -7.30
N THR A 173 3.44 8.30 -7.13
CA THR A 173 2.97 9.66 -7.41
C THR A 173 3.63 10.25 -8.66
N ALA A 174 2.87 10.99 -9.46
CA ALA A 174 3.40 11.99 -10.37
C ALA A 174 3.32 13.35 -9.66
N GLY A 175 4.45 13.98 -9.38
CA GLY A 175 4.51 15.10 -8.44
C GLY A 175 5.91 15.29 -7.86
N ALA A 176 5.97 15.62 -6.56
CA ALA A 176 7.25 15.76 -5.86
C ALA A 176 8.09 14.47 -5.87
N GLY A 177 7.45 13.29 -5.78
CA GLY A 177 8.12 11.98 -5.79
C GLY A 177 8.57 11.49 -7.17
N GLN A 178 7.91 11.95 -8.25
CA GLN A 178 8.17 11.55 -9.65
C GLN A 178 8.12 10.03 -9.92
N GLU A 179 7.58 9.23 -9.00
CA GLU A 179 7.66 7.76 -9.04
C GLU A 179 7.01 7.20 -10.30
N ILE A 180 5.83 7.68 -10.71
CA ILE A 180 5.18 7.25 -11.96
C ILE A 180 6.09 7.55 -13.17
N GLN A 181 6.73 8.72 -13.20
CA GLN A 181 7.65 9.09 -14.29
C GLN A 181 8.82 8.10 -14.35
N LEU A 182 9.38 7.74 -13.19
CA LEU A 182 10.55 6.86 -13.09
C LEU A 182 10.25 5.41 -13.40
N ILE A 183 9.12 4.88 -12.93
CA ILE A 183 8.67 3.52 -13.25
C ILE A 183 8.52 3.39 -14.77
N LEU A 184 7.79 4.32 -15.39
CA LEU A 184 7.58 4.30 -16.83
C LEU A 184 8.87 4.58 -17.60
N TRP A 185 9.78 5.40 -17.07
CA TRP A 185 11.10 5.60 -17.67
C TRP A 185 11.91 4.31 -17.68
N MET A 186 12.00 3.59 -16.55
CA MET A 186 12.67 2.30 -16.45
C MET A 186 12.09 1.29 -17.44
N VAL A 187 10.76 1.28 -17.61
CA VAL A 187 10.09 0.46 -18.63
C VAL A 187 10.47 0.90 -20.04
N SER A 188 10.50 2.22 -20.32
CA SER A 188 10.83 2.76 -21.64
C SER A 188 12.23 2.38 -22.13
N LYS A 189 13.18 2.21 -21.19
CA LYS A 189 14.55 1.79 -21.49
C LYS A 189 14.66 0.31 -21.85
N ARG A 190 13.69 -0.51 -21.41
CA ARG A 190 13.65 -1.96 -21.63
C ARG A 190 12.74 -2.34 -22.80
N ASP A 191 11.57 -1.71 -22.88
CA ASP A 191 10.57 -1.94 -23.91
C ASP A 191 9.79 -0.63 -24.22
N PRO A 192 10.33 0.23 -25.10
CA PRO A 192 9.63 1.45 -25.51
C PRO A 192 8.36 1.16 -26.32
N ALA A 193 8.29 0.00 -27.00
CA ALA A 193 7.14 -0.38 -27.82
C ALA A 193 5.90 -0.70 -26.94
N LEU A 194 6.11 -1.25 -25.74
CA LEU A 194 5.04 -1.44 -24.75
C LEU A 194 4.34 -0.12 -24.41
N LEU A 195 5.12 0.93 -24.12
CA LEU A 195 4.56 2.25 -23.80
C LEU A 195 3.94 2.92 -25.02
N GLN A 196 4.54 2.79 -26.20
CA GLN A 196 3.98 3.31 -27.44
C GLN A 196 2.63 2.66 -27.75
N LYS A 197 2.50 1.35 -27.56
CA LYS A 197 1.25 0.62 -27.72
C LYS A 197 0.20 1.07 -26.70
N ALA A 198 0.59 1.22 -25.43
CA ALA A 198 -0.33 1.59 -24.36
C ALA A 198 -0.89 3.01 -24.52
N PHE A 199 -0.03 3.99 -24.84
CA PHE A 199 -0.44 5.40 -24.95
C PHE A 199 -0.88 5.81 -26.35
N GLY A 200 -0.53 5.05 -27.40
CA GLY A 200 -0.91 5.35 -28.77
C GLY A 200 -0.51 6.77 -29.19
N ALA A 201 -1.51 7.57 -29.56
CA ALA A 201 -1.32 8.97 -29.96
C ALA A 201 -0.81 9.89 -28.83
N GLU A 202 -1.00 9.52 -27.56
CA GLU A 202 -0.47 10.27 -26.41
C GLU A 202 1.00 9.93 -26.10
N TYR A 203 1.62 8.97 -26.79
CA TYR A 203 3.00 8.57 -26.52
C TYR A 203 4.03 9.72 -26.62
N PRO A 204 3.95 10.67 -27.57
CA PRO A 204 4.81 11.87 -27.56
C PRO A 204 4.63 12.72 -26.29
N ASN A 205 3.41 12.81 -25.75
CA ASN A 205 3.13 13.53 -24.51
C ASN A 205 3.66 12.78 -23.28
N LEU A 206 3.64 11.44 -23.28
CA LEU A 206 4.32 10.64 -22.25
C LEU A 206 5.83 10.93 -22.23
N ARG A 207 6.46 11.04 -23.41
CA ARG A 207 7.89 11.38 -23.49
C ARG A 207 8.20 12.78 -22.93
N ARG A 208 7.31 13.75 -23.17
CA ARG A 208 7.38 15.07 -22.54
C ARG A 208 7.20 14.97 -21.02
N PHE A 209 6.23 14.18 -20.56
CA PHE A 209 5.93 13.96 -19.14
C PHE A 209 7.15 13.50 -18.34
N PHE A 210 8.02 12.64 -18.89
CA PHE A 210 9.28 12.24 -18.23
C PHE A 210 10.23 13.41 -17.93
N GLN A 211 10.14 14.50 -18.68
CA GLN A 211 11.06 15.65 -18.57
C GLN A 211 10.46 16.79 -17.74
N LEU A 212 9.18 16.74 -17.37
CA LEU A 212 8.52 17.84 -16.67
C LEU A 212 8.82 17.80 -15.16
N LYS A 213 9.20 18.96 -14.63
CA LYS A 213 9.51 19.13 -13.21
C LYS A 213 8.24 19.08 -12.34
N GLY A 214 8.24 18.20 -11.34
CA GLY A 214 7.13 17.92 -10.41
C GLY A 214 6.97 18.86 -9.21
N GLY A 215 7.77 19.92 -9.12
CA GLY A 215 7.96 20.66 -7.87
C GLY A 215 9.01 19.96 -6.99
N GLY A 216 9.60 20.71 -6.05
CA GLY A 216 10.46 20.11 -5.02
C GLY A 216 9.63 19.77 -3.77
N LYS A 217 10.19 18.98 -2.84
CA LYS A 217 9.52 18.53 -1.60
C LYS A 217 8.85 19.65 -0.77
N SER A 218 9.28 20.90 -0.92
CA SER A 218 8.80 22.05 -0.13
C SER A 218 7.98 23.10 -0.90
N LYS A 219 7.77 22.94 -2.22
CA LYS A 219 7.05 23.92 -3.06
C LYS A 219 6.20 23.24 -4.13
N CYS A 220 4.99 22.86 -3.74
CA CYS A 220 3.97 22.27 -4.63
C CYS A 220 2.84 23.27 -4.99
N ASP A 221 2.95 24.48 -4.44
CA ASP A 221 2.14 25.63 -4.84
C ASP A 221 2.74 26.33 -6.06
N GLY A 222 1.86 26.93 -6.86
CA GLY A 222 2.26 27.77 -7.98
C GLY A 222 2.36 27.04 -9.31
N ASP A 223 3.03 27.68 -10.26
CA ASP A 223 3.09 27.29 -11.66
C ASP A 223 4.13 26.18 -11.88
N ILE A 224 3.73 24.94 -11.61
CA ILE A 224 4.57 23.75 -11.77
C ILE A 224 4.26 23.12 -13.13
N PRO A 225 5.26 22.93 -14.01
CA PRO A 225 5.03 22.39 -15.35
C PRO A 225 4.34 21.03 -15.35
N LEU A 226 4.77 20.10 -14.48
CA LEU A 226 4.12 18.80 -14.36
C LEU A 226 2.66 18.94 -13.92
N LYS A 227 2.37 19.77 -12.91
CA LYS A 227 1.01 20.02 -12.42
C LYS A 227 0.10 20.52 -13.53
N ARG A 228 0.56 21.49 -14.32
CA ARG A 228 -0.19 22.03 -15.46
C ARG A 228 -0.43 21.00 -16.55
N PHE A 229 0.59 20.23 -16.91
CA PHE A 229 0.46 19.16 -17.90
C PHE A 229 -0.55 18.11 -17.45
N VAL A 230 -0.40 17.60 -16.23
CA VAL A 230 -1.31 16.61 -15.63
C VAL A 230 -2.73 17.16 -15.54
N CYS A 231 -2.90 18.41 -15.13
CA CYS A 231 -4.19 19.08 -15.11
C CYS A 231 -4.80 19.24 -16.51
N ALA A 232 -4.00 19.54 -17.53
CA ALA A 232 -4.48 19.61 -18.91
C ALA A 232 -4.93 18.24 -19.43
N VAL A 233 -4.23 17.16 -19.07
CA VAL A 233 -4.68 15.79 -19.35
C VAL A 233 -5.99 15.50 -18.62
N TRP A 234 -6.08 15.84 -17.34
CA TRP A 234 -7.28 15.64 -16.54
C TRP A 234 -8.46 16.41 -17.14
N MET A 235 -8.35 17.70 -17.41
CA MET A 235 -9.45 18.52 -17.91
C MET A 235 -9.99 18.07 -19.28
N ASP A 236 -9.17 17.38 -20.08
CA ASP A 236 -9.59 16.76 -21.35
C ASP A 236 -10.06 15.32 -21.12
N GLN A 237 -11.36 15.05 -21.26
CA GLN A 237 -11.93 13.71 -21.04
C GLN A 237 -11.34 12.63 -21.96
N THR A 238 -10.99 12.99 -23.20
CA THR A 238 -10.43 12.04 -24.16
C THR A 238 -9.03 11.64 -23.73
N ARG A 239 -8.20 12.63 -23.41
CA ARG A 239 -6.82 12.39 -22.93
C ARG A 239 -6.83 11.64 -21.60
N ARG A 240 -7.64 12.09 -20.65
CA ARG A 240 -7.81 11.44 -19.34
C ARG A 240 -8.10 9.94 -19.49
N LYS A 241 -9.08 9.59 -20.32
CA LYS A 241 -9.45 8.19 -20.56
C LYS A 241 -8.29 7.37 -21.16
N VAL A 242 -7.54 7.93 -22.10
CA VAL A 242 -6.35 7.25 -22.66
C VAL A 242 -5.31 7.00 -21.57
N TRP A 243 -5.04 7.98 -20.72
CA TRP A 243 -4.08 7.84 -19.62
C TRP A 243 -4.53 6.82 -18.57
N GLU A 244 -5.80 6.85 -18.17
CA GLU A 244 -6.39 5.88 -17.24
C GLU A 244 -6.29 4.45 -17.80
N GLN A 245 -6.67 4.25 -19.06
CA GLN A 245 -6.58 2.95 -19.73
C GLN A 245 -5.14 2.47 -19.91
N ALA A 246 -4.22 3.37 -20.28
CA ALA A 246 -2.82 3.05 -20.45
C ALA A 246 -2.20 2.59 -19.13
N LEU A 247 -2.38 3.35 -18.05
CA LEU A 247 -1.82 3.00 -16.73
C LEU A 247 -2.46 1.73 -16.15
N THR A 248 -3.78 1.60 -16.23
CA THR A 248 -4.49 0.37 -15.83
C THR A 248 -3.94 -0.84 -16.59
N GLY A 249 -3.86 -0.75 -17.93
CA GLY A 249 -3.37 -1.82 -18.79
C GLY A 249 -1.90 -2.15 -18.56
N LEU A 250 -1.06 -1.15 -18.34
CA LEU A 250 0.36 -1.33 -18.03
C LEU A 250 0.58 -2.05 -16.70
N GLY A 251 -0.32 -1.88 -15.72
CA GLY A 251 -0.29 -2.62 -14.46
C GLY A 251 -0.35 -4.14 -14.63
N HIS A 252 -0.86 -4.64 -15.76
CA HIS A 252 -0.84 -6.07 -16.09
C HIS A 252 0.51 -6.59 -16.58
N SER A 253 1.41 -5.72 -17.01
CA SER A 253 2.72 -6.11 -17.51
C SER A 253 3.65 -6.52 -16.36
N ALA A 254 4.22 -7.73 -16.44
CA ALA A 254 5.24 -8.19 -15.50
C ALA A 254 6.48 -7.27 -15.52
N LEU A 255 6.82 -6.69 -16.68
CA LEU A 255 7.93 -5.75 -16.81
C LEU A 255 7.69 -4.47 -16.00
N VAL A 256 6.45 -3.97 -16.03
CA VAL A 256 6.06 -2.75 -15.31
C VAL A 256 6.03 -3.01 -13.81
N ARG A 257 5.46 -4.13 -13.37
CA ARG A 257 5.47 -4.53 -11.95
C ARG A 257 6.89 -4.70 -11.41
N LYS A 258 7.77 -5.33 -12.18
CA LYS A 258 9.19 -5.44 -11.83
C LYS A 258 9.88 -4.08 -11.73
N ALA A 259 9.61 -3.14 -12.65
CA ALA A 259 10.15 -1.78 -12.56
C ALA A 259 9.64 -1.03 -11.32
N TYR A 260 8.38 -1.26 -10.94
CA TYR A 260 7.79 -0.75 -9.71
C TYR A 260 8.53 -1.28 -8.47
N GLU A 261 8.68 -2.59 -8.36
CA GLU A 261 9.42 -3.24 -7.25
C GLU A 261 10.86 -2.76 -7.16
N GLU A 262 11.56 -2.68 -8.28
CA GLU A 262 12.94 -2.21 -8.35
C GLU A 262 13.06 -0.75 -7.90
N LEU A 263 12.15 0.15 -8.32
CA LEU A 263 12.18 1.55 -7.92
C LEU A 263 12.16 1.68 -6.38
N TYR A 264 11.23 0.99 -5.72
CA TYR A 264 11.09 1.08 -4.26
C TYR A 264 12.23 0.40 -3.50
N ALA A 265 12.98 -0.50 -4.14
CA ALA A 265 14.17 -1.11 -3.55
C ALA A 265 15.44 -0.24 -3.65
N LEU A 266 15.42 0.88 -4.38
CA LEU A 266 16.57 1.77 -4.54
C LEU A 266 16.89 2.55 -3.25
N SER A 267 18.16 2.92 -3.10
CA SER A 267 18.65 3.79 -2.02
C SER A 267 17.95 5.14 -1.94
N ASP A 268 17.56 5.71 -3.08
CA ASP A 268 16.94 7.05 -3.12
C ASP A 268 15.42 7.02 -2.83
N PHE A 269 14.87 5.80 -2.68
CA PHE A 269 13.46 5.55 -2.42
C PHE A 269 13.30 4.85 -1.07
N ASP A 270 12.47 3.81 -0.98
CA ASP A 270 12.12 3.18 0.29
C ASP A 270 13.22 2.24 0.81
N GLY A 271 14.12 1.77 -0.07
CA GLY A 271 15.21 0.87 0.29
C GLY A 271 16.08 1.39 1.43
N MET A 272 16.64 2.61 1.30
CA MET A 272 17.47 3.18 2.37
C MET A 272 16.65 3.55 3.60
N LYS A 273 15.46 4.11 3.42
CA LYS A 273 14.59 4.49 4.54
C LYS A 273 14.23 3.30 5.43
N LEU A 274 13.97 2.13 4.83
CA LEU A 274 13.73 0.88 5.56
C LEU A 274 14.98 0.44 6.31
N HIS A 275 16.13 0.49 5.65
CA HIS A 275 17.42 0.22 6.28
C HIS A 275 17.67 1.11 7.50
N ASP A 276 17.32 2.40 7.42
CA ASP A 276 17.52 3.36 8.51
C ASP A 276 16.59 3.07 9.71
N TYR A 277 15.33 2.70 9.48
CA TYR A 277 14.47 2.23 10.58
C TYR A 277 15.04 0.99 11.29
N TYR A 278 15.63 0.06 10.54
CA TYR A 278 16.32 -1.08 11.13
C TYR A 278 17.54 -0.67 11.95
N ALA A 279 18.30 0.33 11.51
CA ALA A 279 19.41 0.88 12.26
C ALA A 279 18.94 1.47 13.60
N VAL A 280 17.86 2.26 13.59
CA VAL A 280 17.24 2.82 14.81
C VAL A 280 16.87 1.71 15.79
N TRP A 281 16.23 0.62 15.34
CA TRP A 281 15.88 -0.49 16.24
C TRP A 281 17.11 -1.16 16.86
N ARG A 282 18.16 -1.38 16.06
CA ARG A 282 19.42 -1.97 16.56
C ARG A 282 20.10 -1.09 17.60
N GLU A 283 20.11 0.23 17.38
CA GLU A 283 20.67 1.19 18.33
C GLU A 283 19.89 1.25 19.65
N LEU A 284 18.58 1.00 19.61
CA LEU A 284 17.73 0.82 20.80
C LEU A 284 17.93 -0.54 21.49
N GLY A 285 18.80 -1.41 20.96
CA GLY A 285 19.03 -2.77 21.46
C GLY A 285 17.89 -3.74 21.15
N LEU A 286 17.07 -3.43 20.15
CA LEU A 286 15.93 -4.24 19.73
C LEU A 286 16.30 -5.11 18.52
N LYS A 287 15.63 -6.26 18.42
CA LYS A 287 15.67 -7.10 17.22
C LYS A 287 14.33 -6.92 16.48
N PRO A 288 14.34 -6.42 15.24
CA PRO A 288 13.12 -6.21 14.46
C PRO A 288 12.30 -7.50 14.27
N SER A 289 11.00 -7.42 14.53
CA SER A 289 10.01 -8.49 14.32
C SER A 289 9.35 -8.42 12.93
N GLU A 290 8.47 -9.39 12.62
CA GLU A 290 7.62 -9.32 11.42
C GLU A 290 6.71 -8.08 11.42
N ILE A 291 6.17 -7.72 12.59
CA ILE A 291 5.34 -6.52 12.70
C ILE A 291 6.18 -5.25 12.53
N ASP A 292 7.41 -5.22 13.03
CA ASP A 292 8.30 -4.08 12.83
C ASP A 292 8.61 -3.86 11.33
N TYR A 293 8.84 -4.93 10.57
CA TYR A 293 8.96 -4.81 9.11
C TYR A 293 7.72 -4.17 8.48
N ALA A 294 6.53 -4.68 8.79
CA ALA A 294 5.29 -4.14 8.24
C ALA A 294 5.07 -2.68 8.65
N PHE A 295 5.39 -2.34 9.90
CA PHE A 295 5.31 -0.99 10.42
C PHE A 295 6.28 -0.04 9.71
N PHE A 296 7.54 -0.43 9.52
CA PHE A 296 8.51 0.37 8.79
C PHE A 296 8.10 0.54 7.33
N LEU A 297 7.61 -0.54 6.70
CA LEU A 297 7.12 -0.53 5.33
C LEU A 297 5.99 0.49 5.12
N ASP A 298 5.06 0.53 6.06
CA ASP A 298 3.96 1.49 6.06
C ASP A 298 4.42 2.93 6.32
N ARG A 299 5.40 3.10 7.21
CA ARG A 299 6.02 4.39 7.50
C ARG A 299 6.77 4.95 6.30
N VAL A 300 7.60 4.16 5.63
CA VAL A 300 8.35 4.63 4.46
C VAL A 300 7.45 5.01 3.31
N THR A 301 6.35 4.27 3.12
CA THR A 301 5.34 4.56 2.11
C THR A 301 4.55 5.82 2.43
N HIS A 302 4.16 6.06 3.69
CA HIS A 302 3.25 7.17 4.03
C HIS A 302 3.93 8.43 4.60
N LEU A 303 5.09 8.32 5.24
CA LEU A 303 5.80 9.42 5.91
C LEU A 303 7.24 9.62 5.43
N GLY A 304 7.88 8.57 4.91
CA GLY A 304 9.30 8.57 4.57
C GLY A 304 10.17 7.93 5.65
N GLY A 305 11.44 8.37 5.74
CA GLY A 305 12.42 7.77 6.65
C GLY A 305 12.17 8.07 8.13
N PRO A 306 12.95 7.44 9.03
CA PRO A 306 12.94 7.81 10.44
C PRO A 306 13.36 9.29 10.63
N PRO A 307 13.05 9.90 11.79
CA PRO A 307 13.51 11.25 12.09
C PRO A 307 15.04 11.36 12.01
N GLU A 308 15.55 12.34 11.25
CA GLU A 308 16.98 12.46 10.87
C GLU A 308 17.90 13.01 11.99
N GLU A 309 17.41 13.28 13.19
CA GLU A 309 18.21 13.90 14.26
C GLU A 309 18.90 12.85 15.16
N ASP A 310 20.17 13.06 15.54
CA ASP A 310 20.89 12.27 16.56
C ASP A 310 20.12 12.15 17.90
N SER A 311 19.18 13.09 18.14
CA SER A 311 18.28 13.08 19.30
C SER A 311 17.14 12.06 19.19
N ALA A 312 16.83 11.54 18.00
CA ALA A 312 15.68 10.66 17.78
C ALA A 312 15.84 9.33 18.53
N VAL A 313 17.00 8.68 18.44
CA VAL A 313 17.28 7.44 19.19
C VAL A 313 17.27 7.71 20.69
N THR A 314 17.79 8.86 21.13
CA THR A 314 17.76 9.26 22.54
C THR A 314 16.32 9.44 23.04
N ARG A 315 15.50 10.21 22.33
CA ARG A 315 14.07 10.44 22.67
C ARG A 315 13.28 9.14 22.63
N LEU A 316 13.50 8.29 21.65
CA LEU A 316 12.89 6.96 21.56
C LEU A 316 13.32 6.08 22.74
N GLY A 317 14.59 6.08 23.10
CA GLY A 317 15.11 5.35 24.25
C GLY A 317 14.56 5.85 25.60
N GLU A 318 14.35 7.15 25.75
CA GLU A 318 13.65 7.76 26.88
C GLU A 318 12.20 7.28 26.97
N CYS A 319 11.43 7.44 25.89
CA CYS A 319 10.05 6.97 25.83
C CYS A 319 9.93 5.46 26.07
N LEU A 320 10.82 4.66 25.47
CA LEU A 320 10.82 3.21 25.60
C LEU A 320 11.05 2.77 27.04
N ARG A 321 11.89 3.47 27.82
CA ARG A 321 12.08 3.16 29.24
C ARG A 321 10.78 3.28 30.05
N GLU A 322 9.92 4.23 29.68
CA GLU A 322 8.64 4.47 30.34
C GLU A 322 7.52 3.56 29.81
N GLU A 323 7.50 3.31 28.51
CA GLU A 323 6.43 2.53 27.85
C GLU A 323 6.65 1.02 27.92
N ARG A 324 7.88 0.54 28.09
CA ARG A 324 8.20 -0.90 28.04
C ARG A 324 7.45 -1.73 29.08
N THR A 325 7.09 -1.17 30.23
CA THR A 325 6.33 -1.89 31.27
C THR A 325 4.83 -1.94 30.99
N LYS A 326 4.34 -1.17 30.01
CA LYS A 326 2.91 -1.10 29.63
C LYS A 326 2.59 -2.00 28.43
N ALA A 327 3.59 -2.36 27.63
CA ALA A 327 3.46 -3.24 26.49
C ALA A 327 3.82 -4.70 26.83
N LEU A 328 3.28 -5.66 26.07
CA LEU A 328 3.65 -7.07 26.16
C LEU A 328 5.05 -7.34 25.59
N THR A 329 5.53 -6.50 24.67
CA THR A 329 6.86 -6.61 24.07
C THR A 329 7.57 -5.24 24.03
N PRO A 330 8.91 -5.21 24.08
CA PRO A 330 9.67 -3.98 23.87
C PRO A 330 9.46 -3.37 22.48
N ASN A 331 9.27 -4.18 21.44
CA ASN A 331 9.06 -3.71 20.08
C ASN A 331 7.72 -2.96 19.94
N ALA A 332 6.66 -3.46 20.59
CA ALA A 332 5.37 -2.76 20.62
C ALA A 332 5.47 -1.39 21.31
N ALA A 333 6.19 -1.30 22.43
CA ALA A 333 6.46 -0.03 23.08
C ALA A 333 7.25 0.94 22.17
N ALA A 334 8.28 0.44 21.48
CA ALA A 334 9.07 1.23 20.55
C ALA A 334 8.24 1.75 19.36
N ARG A 335 7.35 0.93 18.80
CA ARG A 335 6.42 1.34 17.73
C ARG A 335 5.49 2.45 18.18
N ARG A 336 4.90 2.34 19.39
CA ARG A 336 4.06 3.40 19.97
C ARG A 336 4.85 4.69 20.22
N CYS A 337 6.06 4.59 20.76
CA CYS A 337 6.94 5.73 20.99
C CYS A 337 7.30 6.47 19.69
N LEU A 338 7.65 5.72 18.63
CA LEU A 338 7.92 6.29 17.32
C LEU A 338 6.67 6.96 16.73
N ALA A 339 5.49 6.36 16.92
CA ALA A 339 4.24 6.95 16.48
C ALA A 339 3.91 8.29 17.12
N GLN A 340 4.22 8.45 18.40
CA GLN A 340 4.02 9.72 19.10
C GLN A 340 5.00 10.81 18.65
N GLN A 341 6.21 10.44 18.25
CA GLN A 341 7.26 11.39 17.86
C GLN A 341 7.17 11.83 16.40
N GLN A 342 6.58 11.00 15.54
CA GLN A 342 6.45 11.28 14.11
C GLN A 342 4.97 11.18 13.66
N PRO A 343 4.08 12.06 14.13
CA PRO A 343 2.73 12.15 13.59
C PRO A 343 2.76 12.70 12.16
N HIS A 344 1.72 12.43 11.38
CA HIS A 344 1.57 13.06 10.07
C HIS A 344 1.15 14.53 10.24
N GLU A 345 1.78 15.44 9.48
CA GLU A 345 1.59 16.89 9.64
C GLU A 345 0.14 17.35 9.37
N THR A 346 -0.47 16.87 8.27
CA THR A 346 -1.85 17.24 7.88
C THR A 346 -2.92 16.21 8.26
N GLN A 347 -2.57 14.93 8.41
CA GLN A 347 -3.51 13.83 8.70
C GLN A 347 -3.17 13.05 9.98
N PRO A 348 -3.01 13.71 11.14
CA PRO A 348 -2.48 13.07 12.34
C PRO A 348 -3.37 11.93 12.86
N GLU A 349 -4.69 12.05 12.78
CA GLU A 349 -5.60 10.97 13.23
C GLU A 349 -5.57 9.76 12.29
N PHE A 350 -5.57 9.97 10.97
CA PHE A 350 -5.46 8.86 10.02
C PHE A 350 -4.15 8.09 10.22
N ARG A 351 -3.03 8.81 10.41
CA ARG A 351 -1.73 8.21 10.72
C ARG A 351 -1.76 7.45 12.04
N LEU A 352 -2.33 8.03 13.09
CA LEU A 352 -2.47 7.37 14.39
C LEU A 352 -3.29 6.07 14.28
N ALA A 353 -4.37 6.05 13.51
CA ALA A 353 -5.17 4.85 13.29
C ALA A 353 -4.35 3.71 12.68
N ARG A 354 -3.58 4.02 11.63
CA ARG A 354 -2.66 3.07 10.98
C ARG A 354 -1.60 2.58 11.98
N ASP A 355 -1.03 3.46 12.79
CA ASP A 355 0.00 3.11 13.77
C ASP A 355 -0.51 2.15 14.84
N VAL A 356 -1.68 2.43 15.40
CA VAL A 356 -2.33 1.57 16.40
C VAL A 356 -2.52 0.16 15.87
N ALA A 357 -2.86 -0.02 14.58
CA ALA A 357 -3.01 -1.34 13.97
C ALA A 357 -1.77 -2.23 14.13
N TYR A 358 -0.57 -1.65 14.27
CA TYR A 358 0.64 -2.43 14.47
C TYR A 358 0.79 -2.88 15.93
N TYR A 359 0.57 -2.00 16.91
CA TYR A 359 0.87 -2.32 18.32
C TYR A 359 -0.35 -2.70 19.18
N LEU A 360 -1.57 -2.57 18.67
CA LEU A 360 -2.83 -2.81 19.40
C LEU A 360 -2.82 -4.13 20.18
N ASP A 361 -2.54 -5.23 19.48
CA ASP A 361 -2.62 -6.59 20.03
C ASP A 361 -1.49 -6.90 21.03
N SER A 362 -0.46 -6.06 21.08
CA SER A 362 0.69 -6.18 21.98
C SER A 362 0.56 -5.30 23.23
N TYR A 363 -0.64 -4.77 23.51
CA TYR A 363 -0.94 -4.03 24.73
C TYR A 363 -2.09 -4.69 25.51
N PRO A 364 -2.00 -4.79 26.85
CA PRO A 364 -3.12 -5.24 27.67
C PRO A 364 -4.35 -4.36 27.49
N GLU A 365 -5.53 -4.93 27.76
CA GLU A 365 -6.79 -4.18 27.73
C GLU A 365 -6.72 -2.96 28.67
N GLY A 366 -7.15 -1.80 28.16
CA GLY A 366 -7.12 -0.53 28.88
C GLY A 366 -5.75 0.17 28.95
N ALA A 367 -4.68 -0.42 28.41
CA ALA A 367 -3.35 0.21 28.42
C ALA A 367 -3.17 1.28 27.32
N LEU A 368 -3.97 1.21 26.26
CA LEU A 368 -4.03 2.24 25.21
C LEU A 368 -5.01 3.35 25.58
N SER A 369 -4.73 4.55 25.10
CA SER A 369 -5.59 5.71 25.33
C SER A 369 -6.92 5.60 24.57
N GLU A 370 -7.95 6.28 25.09
CA GLU A 370 -9.25 6.32 24.42
C GLU A 370 -9.15 6.92 23.00
N ARG A 371 -8.26 7.89 22.79
CA ARG A 371 -7.98 8.47 21.47
C ARG A 371 -7.43 7.42 20.51
N GLU A 372 -6.43 6.63 20.93
CA GLU A 372 -5.86 5.57 20.09
C GLU A 372 -6.93 4.56 19.66
N ILE A 373 -7.71 4.05 20.60
CA ILE A 373 -8.76 3.06 20.32
C ILE A 373 -9.84 3.65 19.42
N ARG A 374 -10.32 4.87 19.70
CA ARG A 374 -11.38 5.51 18.93
C ARG A 374 -10.92 5.82 17.50
N THR A 375 -9.71 6.34 17.34
CA THR A 375 -9.14 6.68 16.04
C THR A 375 -8.88 5.42 15.22
N TRP A 376 -8.30 4.36 15.80
CA TRP A 376 -8.18 3.06 15.14
C TRP A 376 -9.54 2.50 14.69
N ALA A 377 -10.51 2.44 15.60
CA ALA A 377 -11.84 1.90 15.30
C ALA A 377 -12.61 2.72 14.26
N GLY A 378 -12.38 4.04 14.20
CA GLY A 378 -13.06 4.96 13.30
C GLY A 378 -12.51 4.98 11.87
N TYR A 379 -11.23 4.63 11.68
CA TYR A 379 -10.58 4.69 10.36
C TYR A 379 -10.19 3.32 9.82
N VAL A 380 -9.41 2.53 10.56
CA VAL A 380 -8.83 1.29 10.02
C VAL A 380 -8.82 0.18 11.08
N PRO A 381 -9.95 -0.48 11.32
CA PRO A 381 -10.12 -1.43 12.42
C PRO A 381 -9.50 -2.81 12.16
N ILE A 382 -8.34 -2.87 11.49
CA ILE A 382 -7.53 -4.09 11.29
C ILE A 382 -6.29 -4.03 12.20
N SER A 383 -5.65 -5.17 12.44
CA SER A 383 -4.38 -5.22 13.17
C SER A 383 -3.39 -6.24 12.61
N ALA A 384 -2.11 -6.00 12.84
CA ALA A 384 -1.01 -6.81 12.29
C ALA A 384 -1.09 -8.29 12.72
N ILE A 385 -1.41 -8.56 13.99
CA ILE A 385 -1.47 -9.94 14.49
C ILE A 385 -2.79 -10.58 14.07
N TYR A 386 -3.92 -9.97 14.43
CA TYR A 386 -5.23 -10.60 14.23
C TYR A 386 -5.59 -10.77 12.75
N ASN A 387 -5.31 -9.78 11.89
CA ASN A 387 -5.70 -9.80 10.47
C ASN A 387 -4.63 -10.39 9.56
N PHE A 388 -3.35 -10.21 9.88
CA PHE A 388 -2.24 -10.57 9.00
C PHE A 388 -1.32 -11.66 9.57
N GLY A 389 -1.65 -12.21 10.75
CA GLY A 389 -0.89 -13.27 11.39
C GLY A 389 0.57 -12.92 11.68
N LEU A 390 0.93 -11.63 11.62
CA LEU A 390 2.31 -11.18 11.79
C LEU A 390 2.73 -11.38 13.24
N SER A 391 3.97 -11.82 13.45
CA SER A 391 4.50 -12.09 14.77
C SER A 391 5.35 -10.96 15.33
N ASP A 392 5.16 -10.68 16.61
CA ASP A 392 5.97 -9.72 17.35
C ASP A 392 7.26 -10.34 17.94
N THR A 393 7.41 -11.66 17.85
CA THR A 393 8.56 -12.41 18.39
C THR A 393 9.41 -13.05 17.31
N GLU A 394 8.79 -13.44 16.20
CA GLU A 394 9.54 -13.94 15.04
C GLU A 394 10.23 -12.79 14.35
N THR A 395 11.45 -13.05 13.92
CA THR A 395 12.24 -12.07 13.19
C THR A 395 12.20 -12.39 11.72
N VAL A 396 11.91 -11.39 10.89
CA VAL A 396 12.02 -11.56 9.45
C VAL A 396 13.48 -11.89 9.13
N PRO A 397 13.77 -12.95 8.34
CA PRO A 397 15.10 -13.19 7.80
C PRO A 397 15.39 -12.08 6.77
N ILE A 398 15.68 -10.89 7.28
CA ILE A 398 16.15 -9.76 6.51
C ILE A 398 17.63 -10.03 6.31
N HIS A 399 17.95 -10.80 5.27
CA HIS A 399 19.11 -10.40 4.50
C HIS A 399 18.78 -8.99 4.07
N GLU A 400 19.36 -7.98 4.73
CA GLU A 400 19.23 -6.54 4.45
C GLU A 400 18.71 -6.35 3.05
N ALA A 401 17.40 -6.06 2.92
CA ALA A 401 16.73 -6.06 1.61
C ALA A 401 17.65 -5.29 0.68
N PRO A 402 18.21 -5.92 -0.37
CA PRO A 402 19.40 -5.40 -1.02
C PRO A 402 19.06 -4.00 -1.50
N VAL A 403 19.65 -3.00 -0.84
CA VAL A 403 19.44 -1.61 -1.20
C VAL A 403 20.06 -1.47 -2.56
N LEU A 404 19.23 -1.39 -3.58
CA LEU A 404 19.71 -1.24 -4.93
C LEU A 404 20.40 0.12 -5.03
N ALA A 405 21.53 0.16 -5.73
CA ALA A 405 22.23 1.41 -5.97
C ALA A 405 21.29 2.41 -6.65
N SER A 406 21.42 3.70 -6.31
CA SER A 406 20.72 4.81 -6.95
C SER A 406 20.62 4.68 -8.48
N LEU A 407 19.50 5.11 -9.06
CA LEU A 407 19.34 5.21 -10.52
C LEU A 407 20.38 6.15 -11.17
N GLY A 408 21.03 7.02 -10.40
CA GLY A 408 22.13 7.86 -10.87
C GLY A 408 21.75 8.82 -12.01
N ILE A 409 22.68 8.99 -12.96
CA ILE A 409 22.68 10.01 -14.04
C ILE A 409 21.71 9.68 -15.21
N ASP A 410 21.03 8.53 -15.16
CA ASP A 410 20.11 8.07 -16.21
C ASP A 410 18.71 8.70 -16.14
N LEU A 411 18.49 9.63 -15.20
CA LEU A 411 17.26 10.37 -15.08
C LEU A 411 17.11 11.37 -16.25
N PRO A 412 15.95 11.45 -16.90
CA PRO A 412 15.67 12.55 -17.80
C PRO A 412 15.83 13.84 -16.99
N GLN A 413 16.75 14.71 -17.42
CA GLN A 413 16.94 15.99 -16.73
C GLN A 413 15.61 16.74 -16.75
N ALA A 414 15.02 16.92 -15.57
CA ALA A 414 13.76 17.63 -15.43
C ALA A 414 13.97 19.08 -15.89
N GLN A 415 13.39 19.41 -17.03
CA GLN A 415 13.41 20.76 -17.58
C GLN A 415 12.18 21.52 -17.07
N SER A 416 12.31 22.84 -16.97
CA SER A 416 11.14 23.74 -16.92
C SER A 416 10.44 23.85 -18.28
N GLY A 417 10.66 22.89 -19.18
CA GLY A 417 10.42 22.95 -20.62
C GLY A 417 8.97 23.17 -21.03
N GLU A 418 8.82 23.66 -22.26
CA GLU A 418 7.64 24.36 -22.80
C GLU A 418 6.32 23.58 -22.66
N LEU A 419 5.45 24.12 -21.83
CA LEU A 419 4.04 23.86 -21.90
C LEU A 419 3.49 24.48 -23.19
N THR A 420 2.61 23.76 -23.87
CA THR A 420 1.84 24.31 -24.99
C THR A 420 0.92 25.42 -24.48
N SER A 421 0.55 26.35 -25.37
CA SER A 421 -0.44 27.39 -25.03
C SER A 421 -1.78 26.80 -24.59
N ALA A 422 -2.13 25.60 -25.06
CA ALA A 422 -3.32 24.88 -24.62
C ALA A 422 -3.17 24.40 -23.17
N GLU A 423 -2.04 23.78 -22.80
CA GLU A 423 -1.78 23.32 -21.42
C GLU A 423 -1.75 24.48 -20.42
N LEU A 424 -1.18 25.63 -20.80
CA LEU A 424 -1.17 26.83 -19.96
C LEU A 424 -2.57 27.38 -19.66
N LYS A 425 -3.53 27.18 -20.59
CA LYS A 425 -4.91 27.67 -20.48
C LYS A 425 -5.89 26.62 -19.95
N ALA A 426 -5.53 25.34 -20.02
CA ALA A 426 -6.45 24.24 -19.73
C ALA A 426 -6.79 24.12 -18.24
N CYS A 427 -5.85 24.47 -17.35
CA CYS A 427 -6.02 24.27 -15.91
C CYS A 427 -6.66 25.50 -15.22
N PRO A 428 -7.84 25.36 -14.60
CA PRO A 428 -8.45 26.44 -13.83
C PRO A 428 -7.58 26.86 -12.63
N ALA A 429 -7.63 28.15 -12.27
CA ALA A 429 -6.88 28.69 -11.14
C ALA A 429 -7.22 27.99 -9.81
N SER A 430 -8.48 27.57 -9.63
CA SER A 430 -8.93 26.85 -8.45
C SER A 430 -8.34 25.44 -8.31
N VAL A 431 -7.89 24.82 -9.41
CA VAL A 431 -7.18 23.54 -9.41
C VAL A 431 -5.68 23.75 -9.14
N LEU A 432 -5.12 24.84 -9.65
CA LEU A 432 -3.72 25.21 -9.40
C LEU A 432 -3.49 25.64 -7.96
N SER A 433 -4.51 26.24 -7.34
CA SER A 433 -4.50 26.73 -5.96
C SER A 433 -5.76 26.26 -5.22
N PRO A 434 -5.87 24.96 -4.90
CA PRO A 434 -7.02 24.42 -4.19
C PRO A 434 -7.07 24.91 -2.73
N ILE A 435 -8.26 24.90 -2.15
CA ILE A 435 -8.47 25.25 -0.74
C ILE A 435 -7.91 24.12 0.13
N ARG A 436 -6.95 24.44 1.00
CA ARG A 436 -6.23 23.46 1.84
C ARG A 436 -6.98 23.01 3.10
N ARG A 437 -8.10 23.66 3.43
CA ARG A 437 -8.95 23.31 4.56
C ARG A 437 -10.42 23.47 4.20
N LYS A 438 -11.17 22.40 4.27
CA LYS A 438 -12.62 22.37 4.29
C LYS A 438 -13.08 22.99 5.61
N PRO A 439 -14.09 23.88 5.61
CA PRO A 439 -14.66 24.36 6.86
C PRO A 439 -15.14 23.18 7.70
N PRO A 440 -14.99 23.22 9.04
CA PRO A 440 -15.51 22.18 9.91
C PRO A 440 -17.02 22.01 9.66
N ARG A 441 -17.47 20.76 9.52
CA ARG A 441 -18.90 20.42 9.40
C ARG A 441 -19.61 20.55 10.73
#